data_AF-A0A925Q3A4-F1
#
_entry.id   AF-A0A925Q3A4-F1
#
_cell.length_a   1.000
_cell.length_b   1.000
_cell.length_c   1.000
_cell.angle_alpha   90.00
_cell.angle_beta   90.00
_cell.angle_gamma   90.00
#
_symmetry.space_group_name_H-M   'P 1'
#
loop_
_entity.id
_entity.type
_entity.pdbx_description
1 polymer ?
#
loop_
_entity_poly.entity_id
_entity_poly.type
_entity_poly.pdbx_seq_one_letter_code
_entity_poly.pdbx_strand_id
1 'polypeptide(L)'
;MTVRPLLLALSLCLATAPCGAQVLPDLGDASSATLSEQQERTIGNRIMRDIRVDKDYIDEPEIADYINALGQRLLASSDGPRRDIDFFVVRDEQVNAFALVGGHIGVHTGLFLLTQSESELAGVIAHEIAHVLQKHQARVLAGQSRSSWTSLAALALALIASRSGGSQASQVTEAAVATAGAMQIQNAIDYTREHEREADRVGLTLLERAGFDTRGMAVFFERMLRANRLNEFKGAPSYLRTHPLTTERIADIQDRIEPTLSKMVPDSLEYRFARSRIRAMSGSPAEAVKYFRTALEDKTILRPREDVYGLALALRRARELDAAWATLEPLRKSSNPHPAFEVLAGQIVADMRREEDALAIYRAALRGHPSYRSLVYAYNELLQQTGRTRDSLADLDERVRAGQDDPKLYELQARAMEAAGRRIGQHRAQAEAYFRRGNLAAAVDQLEIAVKQVRGSDFYELSIAESRLRELRVLLENERAAEKALKIS
;
A
#
# COMPACT_ATOMS: atom_id res chain seq x y z
N MET A 1 -25.03 -87.75 -55.99
CA MET A 1 -25.98 -86.79 -56.60
C MET A 1 -25.59 -85.38 -56.16
N THR A 2 -25.88 -84.41 -57.00
CA THR A 2 -25.29 -83.09 -57.19
C THR A 2 -25.76 -81.99 -56.22
N VAL A 3 -24.81 -81.15 -55.78
CA VAL A 3 -24.79 -79.66 -55.83
C VAL A 3 -26.08 -78.88 -55.45
N ARG A 4 -26.04 -78.08 -54.36
CA ARG A 4 -25.96 -76.58 -54.28
C ARG A 4 -26.61 -76.00 -52.99
N PRO A 5 -26.12 -74.86 -52.44
CA PRO A 5 -26.60 -74.22 -51.20
C PRO A 5 -27.47 -72.95 -51.45
N LEU A 6 -28.25 -72.50 -50.45
CA LEU A 6 -28.91 -71.18 -50.37
C LEU A 6 -29.36 -70.97 -48.88
N LEU A 7 -28.73 -70.12 -48.07
CA LEU A 7 -28.95 -68.67 -47.81
C LEU A 7 -30.26 -68.29 -47.11
N LEU A 8 -30.11 -67.33 -46.16
CA LEU A 8 -31.07 -66.55 -45.36
C LEU A 8 -31.69 -67.22 -44.11
N ALA A 9 -31.82 -66.58 -42.94
CA ALA A 9 -31.49 -65.21 -42.53
C ALA A 9 -31.31 -65.15 -41.00
N LEU A 10 -30.44 -64.24 -40.59
CA LEU A 10 -30.07 -63.84 -39.24
C LEU A 10 -31.18 -62.97 -38.60
N SER A 11 -31.57 -63.25 -37.36
CA SER A 11 -32.24 -62.28 -36.48
C SER A 11 -31.90 -62.62 -35.03
N LEU A 12 -30.78 -62.07 -34.56
CA LEU A 12 -30.30 -62.20 -33.21
C LEU A 12 -30.83 -61.01 -32.40
N CYS A 13 -31.85 -61.24 -31.56
CA CYS A 13 -32.31 -60.27 -30.57
C CYS A 13 -31.24 -60.12 -29.48
N LEU A 14 -30.42 -59.08 -29.54
CA LEU A 14 -29.62 -58.64 -28.39
C LEU A 14 -30.50 -57.80 -27.45
N ALA A 15 -30.71 -58.33 -26.25
CA ALA A 15 -31.27 -57.58 -25.14
C ALA A 15 -30.30 -56.46 -24.71
N THR A 16 -30.73 -55.21 -24.84
CA THR A 16 -30.02 -54.05 -24.31
C THR A 16 -30.24 -53.97 -22.80
N ALA A 17 -29.24 -54.33 -22.01
CA ALA A 17 -29.20 -53.98 -20.59
C ALA A 17 -29.08 -52.44 -20.46
N PRO A 18 -29.88 -51.78 -19.62
CA PRO A 18 -29.74 -50.35 -19.39
C PRO A 18 -28.41 -50.08 -18.67
N CYS A 19 -27.49 -49.44 -19.38
CA CYS A 19 -26.27 -48.89 -18.82
C CYS A 19 -26.67 -47.77 -17.85
N GLY A 20 -26.57 -48.04 -16.54
CA GLY A 20 -26.69 -47.00 -15.53
C GLY A 20 -25.59 -45.98 -15.76
N ALA A 21 -25.98 -44.74 -16.08
CA ALA A 21 -25.06 -43.62 -16.15
C ALA A 21 -24.32 -43.53 -14.80
N GLN A 22 -23.03 -43.85 -14.81
CA GLN A 22 -22.12 -43.44 -13.75
C GLN A 22 -22.23 -41.92 -13.67
N VAL A 23 -22.94 -41.43 -12.65
CA VAL A 23 -22.88 -40.05 -12.22
C VAL A 23 -21.41 -39.80 -11.90
N LEU A 24 -20.70 -39.19 -12.84
CA LEU A 24 -19.37 -38.66 -12.61
C LEU A 24 -19.49 -37.73 -11.39
N PRO A 25 -18.59 -37.84 -10.39
CA PRO A 25 -18.52 -36.86 -9.32
C PRO A 25 -18.46 -35.47 -9.95
N ASP A 26 -19.35 -34.58 -9.54
CA ASP A 26 -19.33 -33.18 -9.93
C ASP A 26 -17.99 -32.59 -9.46
N LEU A 27 -17.02 -32.55 -10.38
CA LEU A 27 -15.80 -31.80 -10.21
C LEU A 27 -16.20 -30.34 -10.39
N GLY A 28 -16.75 -29.77 -9.30
CA GLY A 28 -17.22 -28.40 -9.26
C GLY A 28 -16.24 -27.47 -9.96
N ASP A 29 -16.80 -26.55 -10.75
CA ASP A 29 -16.07 -25.59 -11.58
C ASP A 29 -14.86 -25.03 -10.82
N ALA A 30 -13.65 -25.14 -11.37
CA ALA A 30 -12.43 -24.60 -10.77
C ALA A 30 -12.53 -23.08 -10.51
N SER A 31 -13.47 -22.40 -11.16
CA SER A 31 -13.82 -21.00 -10.86
C SER A 31 -14.45 -20.82 -9.46
N SER A 32 -15.20 -21.82 -8.98
CA SER A 32 -15.84 -21.84 -7.65
C SER A 32 -14.87 -22.02 -6.48
N ALA A 33 -13.60 -22.35 -6.78
CA ALA A 33 -12.52 -22.49 -5.80
C ALA A 33 -11.71 -21.20 -5.57
N THR A 34 -12.06 -20.09 -6.23
CA THR A 34 -11.33 -18.81 -6.12
C THR A 34 -12.19 -17.74 -5.46
N LEU A 35 -11.58 -16.91 -4.59
CA LEU A 35 -12.27 -15.76 -4.02
C LEU A 35 -12.69 -14.77 -5.12
N SER A 36 -13.89 -14.21 -4.97
CA SER A 36 -14.31 -13.05 -5.77
C SER A 36 -13.47 -11.82 -5.42
N GLU A 37 -13.34 -10.88 -6.36
CA GLU A 37 -12.55 -9.66 -6.15
C GLU A 37 -13.10 -8.80 -4.99
N GLN A 38 -14.41 -8.81 -4.77
CA GLN A 38 -15.03 -8.13 -3.63
C GLN A 38 -14.66 -8.78 -2.29
N GLN A 39 -14.59 -10.11 -2.23
CA GLN A 39 -14.14 -10.82 -1.03
C GLN A 39 -12.65 -10.56 -0.76
N GLU A 40 -11.81 -10.58 -1.80
CA GLU A 40 -10.39 -10.23 -1.69
C GLU A 40 -10.19 -8.81 -1.14
N ARG A 41 -10.90 -7.82 -1.69
CA ARG A 41 -10.87 -6.43 -1.22
C ARG A 41 -11.33 -6.32 0.24
N THR A 42 -12.39 -7.03 0.61
CA THR A 42 -12.91 -7.03 1.99
C THR A 42 -11.83 -7.52 2.96
N ILE A 43 -11.21 -8.67 2.67
CA ILE A 43 -10.13 -9.25 3.48
C ILE A 43 -8.92 -8.30 3.54
N GLY A 44 -8.47 -7.80 2.38
CA GLY A 44 -7.35 -6.87 2.27
C GLY A 44 -7.54 -5.61 3.11
N ASN A 45 -8.72 -4.98 3.01
CA ASN A 45 -9.05 -3.80 3.80
C ASN A 45 -9.01 -4.07 5.30
N ARG A 46 -9.36 -5.29 5.76
CA ARG A 46 -9.22 -5.63 7.18
C ARG A 46 -7.78 -5.70 7.62
N ILE A 47 -6.95 -6.43 6.88
CA ILE A 47 -5.52 -6.56 7.16
C ILE A 47 -4.89 -5.16 7.19
N MET A 48 -5.24 -4.30 6.25
CA MET A 48 -4.74 -2.93 6.20
C MET A 48 -5.19 -2.05 7.35
N ARG A 49 -6.36 -2.30 7.97
CA ARG A 49 -6.74 -1.56 9.18
C ARG A 49 -5.80 -1.84 10.35
N ASP A 50 -5.36 -3.09 10.48
CA ASP A 50 -4.49 -3.50 11.56
C ASP A 50 -3.03 -3.08 11.28
N ILE A 51 -2.59 -3.17 10.02
CA ILE A 51 -1.27 -2.66 9.59
C ILE A 51 -1.17 -1.14 9.81
N ARG A 52 -2.20 -0.35 9.46
CA ARG A 52 -2.15 1.12 9.56
C ARG A 52 -2.06 1.66 10.98
N VAL A 53 -2.44 0.87 11.99
CA VAL A 53 -2.30 1.26 13.40
C VAL A 53 -0.99 0.79 14.02
N ASP A 54 -0.22 -0.05 13.31
CA ASP A 54 1.08 -0.48 13.77
C ASP A 54 2.09 0.68 13.72
N LYS A 55 2.98 0.74 14.72
CA LYS A 55 4.02 1.78 14.82
C LYS A 55 5.02 1.75 13.66
N ASP A 56 5.14 0.61 12.99
CA ASP A 56 6.07 0.40 11.89
C ASP A 56 5.45 0.83 10.55
N TYR A 57 4.14 1.14 10.48
CA TYR A 57 3.56 1.80 9.32
C TYR A 57 4.12 3.22 9.14
N ILE A 58 4.54 3.57 7.91
CA ILE A 58 5.05 4.91 7.59
C ILE A 58 3.92 5.78 7.03
N ASP A 59 3.34 6.62 7.89
CA ASP A 59 2.34 7.66 7.56
C ASP A 59 3.01 8.98 7.13
N GLU A 60 3.97 8.92 6.18
CA GLU A 60 4.65 10.10 5.63
C GLU A 60 4.14 10.38 4.21
N PRO A 61 3.44 11.49 3.95
CA PRO A 61 2.76 11.69 2.67
C PRO A 61 3.74 11.77 1.50
N GLU A 62 4.94 12.32 1.66
CA GLU A 62 5.91 12.37 0.57
C GLU A 62 6.46 10.98 0.17
N ILE A 63 6.56 10.05 1.12
CA ILE A 63 6.99 8.67 0.82
C ILE A 63 5.81 7.91 0.20
N ALA A 64 4.62 8.06 0.77
CA ALA A 64 3.39 7.44 0.27
C ALA A 64 3.05 7.92 -1.14
N ASP A 65 3.09 9.22 -1.39
CA ASP A 65 2.83 9.81 -2.71
C ASP A 65 3.85 9.34 -3.73
N TYR A 66 5.13 9.26 -3.36
CA TYR A 66 6.18 8.74 -4.24
C TYR A 66 5.91 7.28 -4.66
N ILE A 67 5.71 6.38 -3.68
CA ILE A 67 5.55 4.95 -3.99
C ILE A 67 4.24 4.68 -4.75
N ASN A 68 3.16 5.42 -4.43
CA ASN A 68 1.91 5.32 -5.17
C ASN A 68 2.07 5.89 -6.58
N ALA A 69 2.75 7.03 -6.78
CA ALA A 69 3.00 7.55 -8.12
C ALA A 69 3.84 6.57 -8.97
N LEU A 70 4.86 5.94 -8.38
CA LEU A 70 5.66 4.91 -9.04
C LEU A 70 4.79 3.70 -9.44
N GLY A 71 4.01 3.17 -8.49
CA GLY A 71 3.13 2.04 -8.72
C GLY A 71 2.05 2.32 -9.77
N GLN A 72 1.42 3.50 -9.72
CA GLN A 72 0.42 3.92 -10.69
C GLN A 72 1.01 4.12 -12.09
N ARG A 73 2.25 4.62 -12.20
CA ARG A 73 2.97 4.69 -13.47
C ARG A 73 3.19 3.31 -14.08
N LEU A 74 3.56 2.31 -13.27
CA LEU A 74 3.72 0.92 -13.71
C LEU A 74 2.37 0.29 -14.10
N LEU A 75 1.31 0.51 -13.31
CA LEU A 75 -0.03 -0.02 -13.58
C LEU A 75 -0.65 0.56 -14.84
N ALA A 76 -0.41 1.83 -15.13
CA ALA A 76 -0.86 2.48 -16.36
C ALA A 76 -0.29 1.81 -17.63
N SER A 77 0.78 1.04 -17.50
CA SER A 77 1.42 0.28 -18.59
C SER A 77 0.95 -1.18 -18.70
N SER A 78 0.08 -1.64 -17.80
CA SER A 78 -0.43 -3.02 -17.78
C SER A 78 -1.55 -3.26 -18.78
N ASP A 79 -1.60 -4.49 -19.32
CA ASP A 79 -2.71 -4.96 -20.15
C ASP A 79 -3.83 -5.50 -19.24
N GLY A 80 -5.05 -4.95 -19.34
CA GLY A 80 -6.23 -5.48 -18.65
C GLY A 80 -7.10 -4.44 -17.94
N PRO A 81 -8.14 -4.88 -17.20
CA PRO A 81 -8.98 -4.00 -16.40
C PRO A 81 -8.14 -3.28 -15.35
N ARG A 82 -8.36 -1.98 -15.18
CA ARG A 82 -7.72 -1.22 -14.10
C ARG A 82 -8.06 -1.88 -12.77
N ARG A 83 -7.04 -2.35 -12.06
CA ARG A 83 -7.14 -2.81 -10.68
C ARG A 83 -6.76 -1.65 -9.77
N ASP A 84 -7.54 -1.45 -8.72
CA ASP A 84 -7.18 -0.54 -7.65
C ASP A 84 -6.11 -1.24 -6.81
N ILE A 85 -4.87 -0.79 -6.92
CA ILE A 85 -3.75 -1.27 -6.11
C ILE A 85 -3.20 -0.09 -5.32
N ASP A 86 -3.14 -0.26 -4.00
CA ASP A 86 -2.60 0.70 -3.06
C ASP A 86 -1.21 0.26 -2.60
N PHE A 87 -0.29 1.22 -2.50
CA PHE A 87 1.07 0.98 -2.04
C PHE A 87 1.28 1.60 -0.66
N PHE A 88 1.96 0.87 0.23
CA PHE A 88 2.31 1.36 1.56
C PHE A 88 3.73 0.98 1.94
N VAL A 89 4.29 1.72 2.89
CA VAL A 89 5.67 1.51 3.35
C VAL A 89 5.70 1.11 4.81
N VAL A 90 6.51 0.10 5.11
CA VAL A 90 6.74 -0.43 6.45
C VAL A 90 8.18 -0.16 6.86
N ARG A 91 8.35 0.33 8.09
CA ARG A 91 9.64 0.54 8.75
C ARG A 91 10.24 -0.79 9.15
N ASP A 92 11.00 -1.36 8.23
CA ASP A 92 11.80 -2.56 8.44
C ASP A 92 13.11 -2.41 7.66
N GLU A 93 14.23 -2.72 8.31
CA GLU A 93 15.57 -2.68 7.72
C GLU A 93 15.83 -3.88 6.80
N GLN A 94 15.03 -4.95 6.93
CA GLN A 94 15.08 -6.08 6.01
C GLN A 94 14.63 -5.65 4.61
N VAL A 95 15.30 -6.21 3.61
CA VAL A 95 14.95 -5.97 2.21
C VAL A 95 13.75 -6.84 1.86
N ASN A 96 12.60 -6.21 1.64
CA ASN A 96 11.38 -6.88 1.21
C ASN A 96 10.42 -5.96 0.46
N ALA A 97 9.60 -6.58 -0.37
CA ALA A 97 8.31 -6.09 -0.81
C ALA A 97 7.36 -7.30 -0.85
N PHE A 98 6.06 -7.07 -0.72
CA PHE A 98 5.08 -8.14 -0.74
C PHE A 98 3.71 -7.64 -1.17
N ALA A 99 2.94 -8.50 -1.82
CA ALA A 99 1.56 -8.24 -2.19
C ALA A 99 0.58 -8.98 -1.27
N LEU A 100 -0.30 -8.22 -0.63
CA LEU A 100 -1.45 -8.72 0.14
C LEU A 100 -2.68 -8.89 -0.76
N VAL A 101 -3.58 -9.76 -0.31
CA VAL A 101 -4.90 -9.94 -0.93
C VAL A 101 -5.66 -8.61 -0.97
N GLY A 102 -6.44 -8.40 -2.03
CA GLY A 102 -7.25 -7.18 -2.18
C GLY A 102 -6.51 -5.99 -2.78
N GLY A 103 -5.30 -6.18 -3.31
CA GLY A 103 -4.57 -5.15 -4.06
C GLY A 103 -3.74 -4.22 -3.18
N HIS A 104 -3.15 -4.71 -2.08
CA HIS A 104 -2.28 -3.88 -1.24
C HIS A 104 -0.84 -4.35 -1.35
N ILE A 105 0.09 -3.50 -1.79
CA ILE A 105 1.50 -3.84 -1.92
C ILE A 105 2.30 -3.09 -0.83
N GLY A 106 2.94 -3.87 0.04
CA GLY A 106 3.80 -3.38 1.11
C GLY A 106 5.26 -3.35 0.70
N VAL A 107 5.97 -2.28 1.07
CA VAL A 107 7.40 -2.10 0.75
C VAL A 107 8.18 -1.80 2.02
N HIS A 108 9.25 -2.53 2.28
CA HIS A 108 10.09 -2.28 3.45
C HIS A 108 11.07 -1.12 3.19
N THR A 109 11.36 -0.31 4.21
CA THR A 109 12.37 0.74 4.12
C THR A 109 13.76 0.24 3.71
N GLY A 110 14.12 -1.00 4.09
CA GLY A 110 15.36 -1.65 3.68
C GLY A 110 15.50 -1.77 2.16
N LEU A 111 14.39 -1.97 1.44
CA LEU A 111 14.41 -2.03 -0.02
C LEU A 111 14.81 -0.69 -0.64
N PHE A 112 14.19 0.41 -0.20
CA PHE A 112 14.56 1.76 -0.66
C PHE A 112 16.05 2.04 -0.42
N LEU A 113 16.56 1.66 0.75
CA LEU A 113 17.93 1.91 1.14
C LEU A 113 18.95 1.02 0.41
N LEU A 114 18.54 -0.17 -0.04
CA LEU A 114 19.38 -1.06 -0.86
C LEU A 114 19.44 -0.62 -2.32
N THR A 115 18.33 -0.13 -2.88
CA THR A 115 18.27 0.29 -4.29
C THR A 115 19.26 1.42 -4.58
N GLN A 116 19.94 1.33 -5.72
CA GLN A 116 20.93 2.29 -6.21
C GLN A 116 20.40 3.15 -7.35
N SER A 117 19.28 2.76 -7.97
CA SER A 117 18.52 3.57 -8.92
C SER A 117 17.02 3.36 -8.73
N GLU A 118 16.24 4.30 -9.24
CA GLU A 118 14.79 4.21 -9.26
C GLU A 118 14.32 3.02 -10.11
N SER A 119 15.04 2.69 -11.19
CA SER A 119 14.69 1.57 -12.06
C SER A 119 14.83 0.21 -11.36
N GLU A 120 15.75 0.08 -10.40
CA GLU A 120 15.83 -1.13 -9.56
C GLU A 120 14.63 -1.25 -8.61
N LEU A 121 14.24 -0.15 -7.95
CA LEU A 121 13.05 -0.14 -7.10
C LEU A 121 11.80 -0.46 -7.94
N ALA A 122 11.66 0.21 -9.09
CA ALA A 122 10.58 -0.02 -10.05
C ALA A 122 10.53 -1.47 -10.52
N GLY A 123 11.68 -2.12 -10.73
CA GLY A 123 11.73 -3.55 -11.10
C GLY A 123 11.12 -4.46 -10.03
N VAL A 124 11.43 -4.24 -8.76
CA VAL A 124 10.82 -4.99 -7.66
C VAL A 124 9.32 -4.70 -7.54
N ILE A 125 8.91 -3.43 -7.66
CA ILE A 125 7.49 -3.07 -7.59
C ILE A 125 6.71 -3.64 -8.78
N ALA A 126 7.30 -3.67 -9.98
CA ALA A 126 6.71 -4.27 -11.17
C ALA A 126 6.52 -5.78 -11.02
N HIS A 127 7.47 -6.46 -10.36
CA HIS A 127 7.37 -7.87 -9.98
C HIS A 127 6.19 -8.13 -9.04
N GLU A 128 6.04 -7.32 -7.98
CA GLU A 128 4.90 -7.45 -7.05
C GLU A 128 3.56 -7.15 -7.73
N ILE A 129 3.51 -6.13 -8.60
CA ILE A 129 2.32 -5.85 -9.42
C ILE A 129 1.99 -7.06 -10.29
N ALA A 130 2.99 -7.70 -10.91
CA ALA A 130 2.77 -8.90 -11.72
C ALA A 130 2.15 -10.05 -10.90
N HIS A 131 2.58 -10.27 -9.65
CA HIS A 131 1.93 -11.25 -8.77
C HIS A 131 0.43 -10.98 -8.57
N VAL A 132 0.04 -9.71 -8.38
CA VAL A 132 -1.36 -9.30 -8.21
C VAL A 132 -2.14 -9.45 -9.52
N LEU A 133 -1.60 -8.97 -10.64
CA LEU A 133 -2.25 -9.05 -11.95
C LEU A 133 -2.49 -10.49 -12.38
N GLN A 134 -1.51 -11.36 -12.13
CA GLN A 134 -1.58 -12.79 -12.47
C GLN A 134 -2.30 -13.63 -11.41
N LYS A 135 -2.88 -13.00 -10.39
CA LYS A 135 -3.62 -13.63 -9.29
C LYS A 135 -2.83 -14.79 -8.64
N HIS A 136 -1.51 -14.64 -8.50
CA HIS A 136 -0.66 -15.72 -7.98
C HIS A 136 -1.06 -16.14 -6.57
N GLN A 137 -1.42 -15.20 -5.67
CA GLN A 137 -1.90 -15.58 -4.33
C GLN A 137 -3.18 -16.43 -4.41
N ALA A 138 -4.16 -16.00 -5.19
CA ALA A 138 -5.43 -16.71 -5.32
C ALA A 138 -5.24 -18.10 -5.94
N ARG A 139 -4.36 -18.23 -6.95
CA ARG A 139 -4.02 -19.52 -7.59
C ARG A 139 -3.31 -20.48 -6.63
N VAL A 140 -2.33 -19.98 -5.85
CA VAL A 140 -1.62 -20.78 -4.84
C VAL A 140 -2.61 -21.25 -3.76
N LEU A 141 -3.48 -20.36 -3.27
CA LEU A 141 -4.47 -20.69 -2.25
C LEU A 141 -5.53 -21.66 -2.78
N ALA A 142 -5.99 -21.53 -4.03
CA ALA A 142 -6.93 -22.46 -4.67
C ALA A 142 -6.32 -23.84 -4.95
N GLY A 143 -5.01 -23.91 -5.22
CA GLY A 143 -4.27 -25.16 -5.40
C GLY A 143 -3.96 -25.90 -4.09
N GLN A 144 -4.04 -25.21 -2.93
CA GLN A 144 -3.98 -25.83 -1.61
C GLN A 144 -5.39 -26.31 -1.19
N SER A 145 -5.46 -27.39 -0.40
CA SER A 145 -6.74 -27.95 0.05
C SER A 145 -7.65 -26.87 0.68
N ARG A 146 -8.98 -27.07 0.63
CA ARG A 146 -9.99 -26.22 1.32
C ARG A 146 -9.58 -25.80 2.75
N SER A 147 -8.74 -26.60 3.43
CA SER A 147 -8.18 -26.33 4.76
C SER A 147 -7.39 -25.01 4.87
N SER A 148 -6.60 -24.63 3.86
CA SER A 148 -5.82 -23.38 3.87
C SER A 148 -6.71 -22.15 3.76
N TRP A 149 -7.75 -22.22 2.91
CA TRP A 149 -8.80 -21.20 2.85
C TRP A 149 -9.58 -21.13 4.14
N THR A 150 -9.94 -22.26 4.76
CA THR A 150 -10.64 -22.23 6.06
C THR A 150 -9.76 -21.65 7.16
N SER A 151 -8.43 -21.76 7.09
CA SER A 151 -7.51 -21.16 8.06
C SER A 151 -7.38 -19.65 7.86
N LEU A 152 -7.29 -19.19 6.62
CA LEU A 152 -7.31 -17.76 6.28
C LEU A 152 -8.68 -17.13 6.60
N ALA A 153 -9.76 -17.82 6.26
CA ALA A 153 -11.13 -17.43 6.60
C ALA A 153 -11.34 -17.49 8.11
N ALA A 154 -10.81 -18.48 8.83
CA ALA A 154 -10.89 -18.58 10.29
C ALA A 154 -10.09 -17.47 10.98
N LEU A 155 -8.93 -17.08 10.45
CA LEU A 155 -8.20 -15.90 10.91
C LEU A 155 -9.01 -14.64 10.65
N ALA A 156 -9.50 -14.45 9.42
CA ALA A 156 -10.35 -13.31 9.07
C ALA A 156 -11.63 -13.27 9.92
N LEU A 157 -12.20 -14.43 10.29
CA LEU A 157 -13.36 -14.58 11.16
C LEU A 157 -13.03 -14.34 12.63
N ALA A 158 -11.89 -14.80 13.12
CA ALA A 158 -11.42 -14.55 14.48
C ALA A 158 -11.25 -13.04 14.71
N LEU A 159 -10.72 -12.32 13.72
CA LEU A 159 -10.60 -10.86 13.72
C LEU A 159 -11.94 -10.11 13.60
N ILE A 160 -12.99 -10.74 13.05
CA ILE A 160 -14.36 -10.21 13.09
C ILE A 160 -14.99 -10.45 14.46
N ALA A 161 -14.85 -11.68 14.97
CA ALA A 161 -15.52 -12.14 16.18
C ALA A 161 -15.04 -11.38 17.42
N SER A 162 -13.73 -11.08 17.50
CA SER A 162 -13.12 -10.25 18.55
C SER A 162 -13.74 -8.85 18.66
N ARG A 163 -14.30 -8.32 17.58
CA ARG A 163 -14.97 -7.00 17.57
C ARG A 163 -16.46 -7.04 17.92
N SER A 164 -17.06 -8.23 18.01
CA SER A 164 -18.52 -8.39 18.10
C SER A 164 -19.09 -8.66 19.51
N GLY A 165 -18.27 -8.67 20.57
CA GLY A 165 -18.83 -8.55 21.92
C GLY A 165 -17.99 -9.10 23.08
N GLY A 166 -18.02 -8.36 24.19
CA GLY A 166 -17.68 -8.85 25.52
C GLY A 166 -16.46 -8.17 26.13
N SER A 167 -16.72 -7.24 27.05
CA SER A 167 -15.72 -6.69 27.97
C SER A 167 -14.85 -7.79 28.59
N GLN A 168 -13.53 -7.57 28.56
CA GLN A 168 -12.47 -8.35 29.23
C GLN A 168 -11.82 -9.49 28.42
N ALA A 169 -11.16 -9.16 27.31
CA ALA A 169 -10.00 -9.92 26.84
C ALA A 169 -9.08 -9.06 25.95
N SER A 170 -7.96 -8.63 26.52
CA SER A 170 -6.69 -8.24 25.88
C SER A 170 -6.67 -7.27 24.68
N GLN A 171 -6.54 -5.97 24.98
CA GLN A 171 -6.18 -4.93 24.00
C GLN A 171 -4.74 -5.02 23.46
N VAL A 172 -3.92 -5.97 23.92
CA VAL A 172 -2.51 -6.12 23.48
C VAL A 172 -2.31 -7.37 22.60
N THR A 173 -3.29 -8.28 22.53
CA THR A 173 -3.15 -9.54 21.76
C THR A 173 -3.80 -9.48 20.37
N GLU A 174 -4.80 -8.63 20.15
CA GLU A 174 -5.58 -8.62 18.90
C GLU A 174 -4.79 -8.06 17.69
N ALA A 175 -4.11 -6.92 17.86
CA ALA A 175 -3.30 -6.31 16.79
C ALA A 175 -2.03 -7.11 16.46
N ALA A 176 -1.43 -7.76 17.48
CA ALA A 176 -0.25 -8.61 17.31
C ALA A 176 -0.59 -9.91 16.57
N VAL A 177 -1.76 -10.51 16.81
CA VAL A 177 -2.21 -11.74 16.13
C VAL A 177 -2.60 -11.46 14.68
N ALA A 178 -3.23 -10.32 14.38
CA ALA A 178 -3.57 -9.95 13.01
C ALA A 178 -2.34 -9.69 12.14
N THR A 179 -1.38 -8.91 12.66
CA THR A 179 -0.13 -8.57 11.97
C THR A 179 0.78 -9.78 11.82
N ALA A 180 0.92 -10.60 12.87
CA ALA A 180 1.61 -11.88 12.77
C ALA A 180 0.92 -12.83 11.79
N GLY A 181 -0.41 -12.83 11.73
CA GLY A 181 -1.20 -13.60 10.78
C GLY A 181 -0.95 -13.20 9.32
N ALA A 182 -0.95 -11.90 9.00
CA ALA A 182 -0.65 -11.39 7.66
C ALA A 182 0.77 -11.77 7.20
N MET A 183 1.76 -11.63 8.09
CA MET A 183 3.13 -12.07 7.82
C MET A 183 3.25 -13.59 7.70
N GLN A 184 2.48 -14.37 8.48
CA GLN A 184 2.44 -15.83 8.34
C GLN A 184 1.77 -16.29 7.05
N ILE A 185 0.73 -15.60 6.59
CA ILE A 185 0.10 -15.87 5.29
C ILE A 185 1.14 -15.68 4.19
N GLN A 186 1.88 -14.57 4.21
CA GLN A 186 2.92 -14.33 3.20
C GLN A 186 4.04 -15.38 3.26
N ASN A 187 4.49 -15.75 4.47
CA ASN A 187 5.51 -16.79 4.65
C ASN A 187 5.01 -18.21 4.33
N ALA A 188 3.69 -18.42 4.20
CA ALA A 188 3.08 -19.69 3.81
C ALA A 188 2.75 -19.77 2.31
N ILE A 189 2.85 -18.65 1.58
CA ILE A 189 2.68 -18.60 0.13
C ILE A 189 4.05 -18.89 -0.50
N ASP A 190 4.36 -20.17 -0.67
CA ASP A 190 5.51 -20.61 -1.46
C ASP A 190 5.17 -20.47 -2.96
N TYR A 191 5.61 -19.38 -3.59
CA TYR A 191 5.47 -19.25 -5.04
C TYR A 191 6.29 -20.30 -5.75
N THR A 192 5.62 -21.01 -6.67
CA THR A 192 6.31 -21.96 -7.55
C THR A 192 7.30 -21.22 -8.45
N ARG A 193 8.33 -21.93 -8.93
CA ARG A 193 9.28 -21.37 -9.90
C ARG A 193 8.61 -20.85 -11.16
N GLU A 194 7.47 -21.42 -11.56
CA GLU A 194 6.69 -20.95 -12.70
C GLU A 194 6.02 -19.61 -12.41
N HIS A 195 5.44 -19.41 -11.22
CA HIS A 195 4.88 -18.11 -10.81
C HIS A 195 5.94 -17.02 -10.78
N GLU A 196 7.12 -17.33 -10.27
CA GLU A 196 8.23 -16.38 -10.24
C GLU A 196 8.71 -16.00 -11.65
N ARG A 197 8.85 -16.96 -12.58
CA ARG A 197 9.21 -16.67 -13.99
C ARG A 197 8.12 -15.87 -14.70
N GLU A 198 6.85 -16.18 -14.43
CA GLU A 198 5.71 -15.44 -14.97
C GLU A 198 5.72 -13.99 -14.47
N ALA A 199 5.92 -13.79 -13.17
CA ALA A 199 6.02 -12.47 -12.55
C ALA A 199 7.22 -11.67 -13.07
N ASP A 200 8.39 -12.30 -13.23
CA ASP A 200 9.59 -11.69 -13.80
C ASP A 200 9.33 -11.12 -15.20
N ARG A 201 8.71 -11.93 -16.07
CA ARG A 201 8.46 -11.57 -17.48
C ARG A 201 7.42 -10.48 -17.63
N VAL A 202 6.32 -10.58 -16.89
CA VAL A 202 5.27 -9.55 -16.87
C VAL A 202 5.82 -8.27 -16.25
N GLY A 203 6.55 -8.37 -15.13
CA GLY A 203 7.21 -7.25 -14.46
C GLY A 203 8.19 -6.52 -15.37
N LEU A 204 9.03 -7.25 -16.11
CA LEU A 204 9.96 -6.68 -17.09
C LEU A 204 9.22 -5.89 -18.19
N THR A 205 8.09 -6.44 -18.68
CA THR A 205 7.24 -5.77 -19.69
C THR A 205 6.63 -4.48 -19.14
N LEU A 206 6.15 -4.49 -17.90
CA LEU A 206 5.64 -3.29 -17.23
C LEU A 206 6.73 -2.24 -17.07
N LEU A 207 7.93 -2.65 -16.65
CA LEU A 207 9.08 -1.79 -16.43
C LEU A 207 9.50 -1.09 -17.74
N GLU A 208 9.58 -1.85 -18.83
CA GLU A 208 9.90 -1.35 -20.16
C GLU A 208 8.87 -0.32 -20.64
N ARG A 209 7.58 -0.68 -20.59
CA ARG A 209 6.48 0.17 -21.07
C ARG A 209 6.29 1.43 -20.22
N ALA A 210 6.63 1.37 -18.94
CA ALA A 210 6.64 2.53 -18.05
C ALA A 210 7.85 3.46 -18.30
N GLY A 211 8.78 3.06 -19.16
CA GLY A 211 9.95 3.84 -19.56
C GLY A 211 11.06 3.89 -18.52
N PHE A 212 11.23 2.80 -17.75
CA PHE A 212 12.37 2.61 -16.85
C PHE A 212 13.49 1.81 -17.53
N ASP A 213 14.69 1.80 -16.95
CA ASP A 213 15.79 0.97 -17.44
C ASP A 213 15.51 -0.50 -17.07
N THR A 214 15.26 -1.33 -18.08
CA THR A 214 14.94 -2.75 -17.92
C THR A 214 16.05 -3.56 -17.26
N ARG A 215 17.29 -3.06 -17.28
CA ARG A 215 18.42 -3.67 -16.55
C ARG A 215 18.26 -3.57 -15.03
N GLY A 216 17.49 -2.61 -14.54
CA GLY A 216 17.32 -2.38 -13.09
C GLY A 216 16.87 -3.63 -12.35
N MET A 217 15.95 -4.41 -12.93
CA MET A 217 15.48 -5.65 -12.33
C MET A 217 16.59 -6.71 -12.21
N ALA A 218 17.31 -6.97 -13.31
CA ALA A 218 18.42 -7.94 -13.31
C ALA A 218 19.56 -7.52 -12.38
N VAL A 219 19.97 -6.25 -12.41
CA VAL A 219 21.02 -5.69 -11.55
C VAL A 219 20.64 -5.81 -10.06
N PHE A 220 19.37 -5.52 -9.73
CA PHE A 220 18.88 -5.69 -8.37
C PHE A 220 18.96 -7.16 -7.92
N PHE A 221 18.52 -8.10 -8.75
CA PHE A 221 18.57 -9.54 -8.46
C PHE A 221 20.00 -10.05 -8.31
N GLU A 222 20.92 -9.68 -9.19
CA GLU A 222 22.33 -10.02 -9.06
C GLU A 222 22.92 -9.52 -7.73
N ARG A 223 22.57 -8.28 -7.35
CA ARG A 223 23.02 -7.71 -6.08
C ARG A 223 22.45 -8.47 -4.88
N MET A 224 21.18 -8.85 -4.92
CA MET A 224 20.56 -9.67 -3.88
C MET A 224 21.23 -11.05 -3.75
N LEU A 225 21.49 -11.71 -4.87
CA LEU A 225 22.16 -13.01 -4.89
C LEU A 225 23.60 -12.92 -4.37
N ARG A 226 24.33 -11.86 -4.75
CA ARG A 226 25.69 -11.60 -4.28
C ARG A 226 25.73 -11.33 -2.78
N ALA A 227 24.90 -10.41 -2.29
CA ALA A 227 24.86 -10.06 -0.88
C ALA A 227 24.42 -11.24 0.01
N ASN A 228 23.54 -12.11 -0.50
CA ASN A 228 23.19 -13.38 0.18
C ASN A 228 24.37 -14.35 0.23
N ARG A 229 25.14 -14.53 -0.87
CA ARG A 229 26.34 -15.39 -0.89
C ARG A 229 27.44 -14.89 0.06
N LEU A 230 27.57 -13.58 0.19
CA LEU A 230 28.54 -12.94 1.07
C LEU A 230 28.07 -12.83 2.53
N ASN A 231 26.86 -13.30 2.84
CA ASN A 231 26.21 -13.15 4.15
C ASN A 231 26.26 -11.67 4.65
N GLU A 232 26.13 -10.71 3.73
CA GLU A 232 26.08 -9.28 4.05
C GLU A 232 24.80 -8.95 4.82
N PHE A 233 23.77 -9.77 4.64
CA PHE A 233 22.57 -9.80 5.44
C PHE A 233 22.77 -10.71 6.65
N LYS A 234 22.28 -10.32 7.84
CA LYS A 234 22.27 -11.18 9.05
C LYS A 234 21.26 -12.33 8.87
N GLY A 235 21.54 -13.26 7.96
CA GLY A 235 20.63 -14.28 7.44
C GLY A 235 20.09 -13.93 6.05
N ALA A 236 19.49 -14.90 5.34
CA ALA A 236 18.94 -14.65 4.00
C ALA A 236 17.86 -13.56 4.05
N PRO A 237 17.88 -12.56 3.15
CA PRO A 237 16.85 -11.53 3.05
C PRO A 237 15.46 -12.11 3.07
N SER A 238 14.52 -11.43 3.75
CA SER A 238 13.08 -11.76 3.68
C SER A 238 12.60 -11.92 2.25
N TYR A 239 13.03 -11.05 1.34
CA TYR A 239 12.67 -11.15 -0.08
C TYR A 239 13.07 -12.49 -0.71
N LEU A 240 14.26 -13.03 -0.40
CA LEU A 240 14.70 -14.31 -0.99
C LEU A 240 13.99 -15.53 -0.38
N ARG A 241 13.33 -15.37 0.77
CA ARG A 241 12.51 -16.42 1.38
C ARG A 241 11.15 -16.53 0.70
N THR A 242 10.53 -15.40 0.35
CA THR A 242 9.24 -15.35 -0.35
C THR A 242 9.37 -15.45 -1.86
N HIS A 243 10.49 -14.98 -2.42
CA HIS A 243 10.81 -15.00 -3.86
C HIS A 243 12.18 -15.68 -4.08
N PRO A 244 12.23 -17.02 -4.14
CA PRO A 244 13.48 -17.73 -4.34
C PRO A 244 14.15 -17.34 -5.67
N LEU A 245 15.28 -16.65 -5.58
CA LEU A 245 16.04 -16.20 -6.74
C LEU A 245 17.04 -17.25 -7.20
N THR A 246 17.04 -17.56 -8.48
CA THR A 246 17.98 -18.52 -9.11
C THR A 246 18.79 -17.83 -10.22
N THR A 247 19.96 -18.39 -10.54
CA THR A 247 20.76 -17.93 -11.69
C THR A 247 20.01 -18.07 -13.00
N GLU A 248 19.11 -19.07 -13.11
CA GLU A 248 18.26 -19.28 -14.28
C GLU A 248 17.25 -18.13 -14.48
N ARG A 249 16.62 -17.64 -13.41
CA ARG A 249 15.70 -16.48 -13.49
C ARG A 249 16.43 -15.22 -13.94
N ILE A 250 17.62 -14.97 -13.39
CA ILE A 250 18.46 -13.84 -13.78
C ILE A 250 18.82 -13.94 -15.27
N ALA A 251 19.21 -15.13 -15.74
CA ALA A 251 19.52 -15.38 -17.14
C ALA A 251 18.29 -15.18 -18.06
N ASP A 252 17.10 -15.68 -17.69
CA ASP A 252 15.86 -15.48 -18.48
C ASP A 252 15.51 -13.99 -18.60
N ILE A 253 15.70 -13.18 -17.55
CA ILE A 253 15.51 -11.73 -17.62
C ILE A 253 16.56 -11.09 -18.51
N GLN A 254 17.83 -11.45 -18.36
CA GLN A 254 18.93 -10.90 -19.15
C GLN A 254 18.78 -11.19 -20.64
N ASP A 255 18.37 -12.40 -21.01
CA ASP A 255 18.14 -12.81 -22.39
C ASP A 255 16.97 -12.04 -23.05
N ARG A 256 16.05 -11.50 -22.24
CA ARG A 256 14.90 -10.71 -22.68
C ARG A 256 15.17 -9.22 -22.78
N ILE A 257 16.24 -8.73 -22.14
CA ILE A 257 16.60 -7.31 -22.22
C ILE A 257 17.22 -7.07 -23.61
N GLU A 258 16.47 -6.42 -24.49
CA GLU A 258 17.01 -5.99 -25.78
C GLU A 258 18.13 -4.96 -25.58
N PRO A 259 19.38 -5.25 -26.00
CA PRO A 259 20.51 -4.33 -25.79
C PRO A 259 20.31 -2.95 -26.44
N THR A 260 19.49 -2.87 -27.49
CA THR A 260 19.19 -1.67 -28.26
C THR A 260 18.11 -0.78 -27.62
N LEU A 261 17.32 -1.29 -26.67
CA LEU A 261 16.25 -0.55 -25.99
C LEU A 261 16.62 -0.12 -24.57
N SER A 262 17.72 -0.61 -24.02
CA SER A 262 18.20 -0.21 -22.70
C SER A 262 18.69 1.25 -22.72
N LYS A 263 17.83 2.15 -22.23
CA LYS A 263 18.15 3.55 -21.99
C LYS A 263 18.55 3.73 -20.54
N MET A 264 19.67 4.41 -20.28
CA MET A 264 19.96 4.91 -18.94
C MET A 264 18.92 5.96 -18.58
N VAL A 265 17.98 5.61 -17.72
CA VAL A 265 16.93 6.50 -17.24
C VAL A 265 17.44 7.20 -15.98
N PRO A 266 17.52 8.55 -15.95
CA PRO A 266 17.90 9.26 -14.73
C PRO A 266 16.82 9.08 -13.66
N ASP A 267 17.27 8.89 -12.42
CA ASP A 267 16.37 8.81 -11.27
C ASP A 267 15.52 10.08 -11.14
N SER A 268 14.24 9.91 -10.77
CA SER A 268 13.40 11.03 -10.36
C SER A 268 13.96 11.73 -9.11
N LEU A 269 13.59 13.00 -8.97
CA LEU A 269 13.92 13.78 -7.78
C LEU A 269 13.20 13.21 -6.55
N GLU A 270 11.96 12.77 -6.75
CA GLU A 270 11.05 12.22 -5.76
C GLU A 270 11.61 10.92 -5.17
N TYR A 271 12.18 10.02 -5.99
CA TYR A 271 12.89 8.83 -5.52
C TYR A 271 14.05 9.17 -4.58
N ARG A 272 14.91 10.12 -5.00
CA ARG A 272 16.07 10.53 -4.21
C ARG A 272 15.64 11.20 -2.90
N PHE A 273 14.57 12.00 -2.91
CA PHE A 273 13.98 12.55 -1.69
C PHE A 273 13.38 11.50 -0.78
N ALA A 274 12.62 10.54 -1.31
CA ALA A 274 12.04 9.46 -0.53
C ALA A 274 13.15 8.64 0.16
N ARG A 275 14.22 8.28 -0.57
CA ARG A 275 15.40 7.61 0.01
C ARG A 275 16.10 8.44 1.09
N SER A 276 16.33 9.72 0.83
CA SER A 276 16.99 10.62 1.78
C SER A 276 16.14 10.79 3.05
N ARG A 277 14.83 10.92 2.91
CA ARG A 277 13.89 10.99 4.04
C ARG A 277 13.88 9.69 4.84
N ILE A 278 13.75 8.53 4.17
CA ILE A 278 13.81 7.22 4.83
C ILE A 278 15.12 7.08 5.61
N ARG A 279 16.26 7.40 4.99
CA ARG A 279 17.57 7.35 5.64
C ARG A 279 17.66 8.30 6.85
N ALA A 280 17.13 9.51 6.74
CA ALA A 280 17.07 10.46 7.86
C ALA A 280 16.16 10.01 9.00
N MET A 281 15.18 9.14 8.70
CA MET A 281 14.27 8.53 9.68
C MET A 281 14.77 7.20 10.25
N SER A 282 15.80 6.58 9.67
CA SER A 282 16.41 5.34 10.17
C SER A 282 17.41 5.58 11.29
N GLY A 283 17.62 4.58 12.14
CA GLY A 283 18.60 4.61 13.23
C GLY A 283 18.41 5.76 14.22
N SER A 284 19.44 6.02 15.02
CA SER A 284 19.45 7.15 15.94
C SER A 284 19.65 8.49 15.20
N PRO A 285 19.20 9.63 15.78
CA PRO A 285 19.43 10.95 15.18
C PRO A 285 20.91 11.24 14.89
N ALA A 286 21.80 10.86 15.81
CA ALA A 286 23.25 11.06 15.68
C ALA A 286 23.84 10.25 14.51
N GLU A 287 23.41 9.00 14.33
CA GLU A 287 23.86 8.17 13.21
C GLU A 287 23.41 8.74 11.86
N ALA A 288 22.17 9.23 11.76
CA ALA A 288 21.68 9.86 10.54
C ALA A 288 22.45 11.16 10.22
N VAL A 289 22.71 12.02 11.22
CA VAL A 289 23.53 13.22 11.03
C VAL A 289 24.94 12.85 10.54
N LYS A 290 25.57 11.85 11.18
CA LYS A 290 26.89 11.36 10.78
C LYS A 290 26.88 10.83 9.35
N TYR A 291 25.87 10.04 8.98
CA TYR A 291 25.72 9.50 7.63
C TYR A 291 25.71 10.63 6.59
N PHE A 292 24.83 11.63 6.74
CA PHE A 292 24.72 12.70 5.75
C PHE A 292 25.94 13.62 5.73
N ARG A 293 26.55 13.92 6.89
CA ARG A 293 27.82 14.68 6.91
C ARG A 293 28.91 13.95 6.11
N THR A 294 29.07 12.65 6.34
CA THR A 294 30.03 11.81 5.60
C THR A 294 29.71 11.76 4.11
N ALA A 295 28.43 11.58 3.75
CA ALA A 295 27.99 11.54 2.36
C ALA A 295 28.24 12.85 1.61
N LEU A 296 28.07 14.00 2.28
CA LEU A 296 28.29 15.33 1.70
C LEU A 296 29.79 15.71 1.62
N GLU A 297 30.65 15.06 2.39
CA GLU A 297 32.12 15.20 2.27
C GLU A 297 32.67 14.46 1.05
N ASP A 298 32.00 13.40 0.60
CA ASP A 298 32.40 12.60 -0.56
C ASP A 298 32.09 13.33 -1.87
N LYS A 299 33.08 14.08 -2.38
CA LYS A 299 33.00 14.83 -3.64
C LYS A 299 32.94 13.94 -4.89
N THR A 300 33.06 12.62 -4.76
CA THR A 300 33.00 11.70 -5.91
C THR A 300 31.56 11.38 -6.32
N ILE A 301 30.58 11.64 -5.45
CA ILE A 301 29.15 11.41 -5.71
C ILE A 301 28.48 12.73 -6.06
N LEU A 302 27.99 12.86 -7.30
CA LEU A 302 27.13 13.97 -7.73
C LEU A 302 25.81 13.94 -6.95
N ARG A 303 25.65 14.70 -5.85
CA ARG A 303 24.38 14.78 -5.09
C ARG A 303 24.32 15.93 -4.05
N PRO A 304 23.87 17.14 -4.43
CA PRO A 304 23.99 18.31 -3.55
C PRO A 304 22.71 18.80 -2.85
N ARG A 305 21.49 18.30 -3.14
CA ARG A 305 20.26 18.87 -2.50
C ARG A 305 19.42 17.89 -1.70
N GLU A 306 19.29 16.65 -2.14
CA GLU A 306 18.49 15.63 -1.47
C GLU A 306 19.17 15.16 -0.18
N ASP A 307 20.51 15.03 -0.19
CA ASP A 307 21.31 14.70 0.98
C ASP A 307 21.45 15.88 1.95
N VAL A 308 21.50 17.12 1.45
CA VAL A 308 21.44 18.34 2.30
C VAL A 308 20.07 18.42 2.98
N TYR A 309 19.01 18.09 2.25
CA TYR A 309 17.67 17.97 2.82
C TYR A 309 17.58 16.85 3.87
N GLY A 310 18.17 15.69 3.59
CA GLY A 310 18.30 14.58 4.54
C GLY A 310 19.07 14.97 5.80
N LEU A 311 20.15 15.74 5.66
CA LEU A 311 20.90 16.30 6.78
C LEU A 311 20.04 17.24 7.63
N ALA A 312 19.30 18.16 6.99
CA ALA A 312 18.40 19.06 7.72
C ALA A 312 17.31 18.31 8.50
N LEU A 313 16.74 17.24 7.92
CA LEU A 313 15.81 16.34 8.61
C LEU A 313 16.48 15.68 9.83
N ALA A 314 17.69 15.14 9.65
CA ALA A 314 18.43 14.47 10.71
C ALA A 314 18.81 15.43 11.85
N LEU A 315 19.24 16.66 11.53
CA LEU A 315 19.57 17.71 12.50
C LEU A 315 18.34 18.16 13.30
N ARG A 316 17.20 18.33 12.62
CA ARG A 316 15.92 18.61 13.30
C ARG A 316 15.58 17.50 14.29
N ARG A 317 15.72 16.23 13.87
CA ARG A 317 15.49 15.06 14.72
C ARG A 317 16.46 14.99 15.90
N ALA A 318 17.69 15.47 15.73
CA ALA A 318 18.69 15.60 16.78
C ALA A 318 18.48 16.83 17.69
N ARG A 319 17.43 17.64 17.45
CA ARG A 319 17.14 18.92 18.12
C ARG A 319 18.24 19.99 17.93
N GLU A 320 19.09 19.84 16.93
CA GLU A 320 20.06 20.86 16.48
C GLU A 320 19.37 21.85 15.52
N LEU A 321 18.39 22.60 16.03
CA LEU A 321 17.45 23.36 15.19
C LEU A 321 18.12 24.49 14.39
N ASP A 322 19.06 25.22 14.98
CA ASP A 322 19.79 26.30 14.27
C ASP A 322 20.62 25.75 13.11
N ALA A 323 21.29 24.62 13.33
CA ALA A 323 22.04 23.92 12.30
C ALA A 323 21.11 23.36 11.21
N ALA A 324 19.95 22.82 11.59
CA ALA A 324 18.94 22.34 10.65
C ALA A 324 18.44 23.49 9.75
N TRP A 325 18.15 24.65 10.32
CA TRP A 325 17.75 25.84 9.57
C TRP A 325 18.85 26.30 8.60
N ALA A 326 20.08 26.47 9.10
CA ALA A 326 21.22 26.90 8.30
C ALA A 326 21.52 25.95 7.13
N THR A 327 21.30 24.65 7.35
CA THR A 327 21.46 23.61 6.31
C THR A 327 20.37 23.70 5.24
N LEU A 328 19.12 23.96 5.64
CA LEU A 328 17.96 23.98 4.74
C LEU A 328 17.81 25.28 3.96
N GLU A 329 18.18 26.42 4.55
CA GLU A 329 17.93 27.76 3.99
C GLU A 329 18.44 27.94 2.55
N PRO A 330 19.65 27.48 2.17
CA PRO A 330 20.13 27.58 0.79
C PRO A 330 19.24 26.84 -0.22
N LEU A 331 18.67 25.70 0.17
CA LEU A 331 17.79 24.91 -0.70
C LEU A 331 16.49 25.65 -1.02
N ARG A 332 15.95 26.39 -0.04
CA ARG A 332 14.75 27.22 -0.20
C ARG A 332 14.97 28.40 -1.16
N LYS A 333 16.19 28.93 -1.21
CA LYS A 333 16.58 30.05 -2.08
C LYS A 333 17.09 29.61 -3.46
N SER A 334 17.06 28.31 -3.75
CA SER A 334 17.45 27.78 -5.06
C SER A 334 16.48 28.20 -6.16
N SER A 335 16.89 28.10 -7.43
CA SER A 335 16.07 28.53 -8.58
C SER A 335 14.77 27.75 -8.78
N ASN A 336 14.71 26.51 -8.27
CA ASN A 336 13.54 25.65 -8.33
C ASN A 336 13.42 24.85 -7.02
N PRO A 337 12.96 25.48 -5.93
CA PRO A 337 12.87 24.83 -4.63
C PRO A 337 11.72 23.82 -4.62
N HIS A 338 11.97 22.65 -4.06
CA HIS A 338 10.96 21.62 -3.90
C HIS A 338 10.05 21.96 -2.70
N PRO A 339 8.71 21.78 -2.77
CA PRO A 339 7.79 22.14 -1.68
C PRO A 339 8.07 21.45 -0.34
N ALA A 340 8.69 20.25 -0.36
CA ALA A 340 9.15 19.57 0.85
C ALA A 340 10.12 20.42 1.71
N PHE A 341 10.86 21.35 1.09
CA PHE A 341 11.74 22.27 1.82
C PHE A 341 10.94 23.23 2.69
N GLU A 342 9.80 23.71 2.20
CA GLU A 342 8.93 24.61 2.97
C GLU A 342 8.19 23.85 4.08
N VAL A 343 7.83 22.58 3.85
CA VAL A 343 7.31 21.69 4.91
C VAL A 343 8.30 21.63 6.07
N LEU A 344 9.55 21.26 5.77
CA LEU A 344 10.60 21.13 6.78
C LEU A 344 10.96 22.48 7.42
N ALA A 345 10.97 23.56 6.65
CA ALA A 345 11.27 24.90 7.16
C ALA A 345 10.25 25.33 8.21
N GLY A 346 8.95 25.18 7.93
CA GLY A 346 7.91 25.46 8.91
C GLY A 346 8.02 24.55 10.13
N GLN A 347 8.38 23.28 9.95
CA GLN A 347 8.54 22.34 11.07
C GLN A 347 9.71 22.74 11.99
N ILE A 348 10.88 23.09 11.42
CA ILE A 348 12.04 23.58 12.17
C ILE A 348 11.68 24.85 12.95
N VAL A 349 11.02 25.81 12.30
CA VAL A 349 10.65 27.11 12.90
C VAL A 349 9.59 26.93 13.99
N ALA A 350 8.63 26.03 13.81
CA ALA A 350 7.68 25.65 14.86
C ALA A 350 8.40 24.97 16.04
N ASP A 351 9.35 24.09 15.78
CA ASP A 351 10.18 23.45 16.81
C ASP A 351 11.04 24.44 17.61
N MET A 352 11.37 25.60 17.01
CA MET A 352 12.02 26.76 17.65
C MET A 352 11.04 27.65 18.44
N ARG A 353 9.76 27.25 18.58
CA ARG A 353 8.70 28.04 19.24
C ARG A 353 8.33 29.35 18.53
N ARG A 354 8.56 29.42 17.22
CA ARG A 354 8.22 30.59 16.37
C ARG A 354 7.00 30.28 15.50
N GLU A 355 5.87 30.02 16.14
CA GLU A 355 4.67 29.47 15.50
C GLU A 355 4.09 30.37 14.40
N GLU A 356 4.02 31.68 14.63
CA GLU A 356 3.52 32.65 13.64
C GLU A 356 4.39 32.71 12.37
N ASP A 357 5.71 32.57 12.53
CA ASP A 357 6.65 32.52 11.40
C ASP A 357 6.48 31.21 10.62
N ALA A 358 6.29 30.09 11.31
CA ALA A 358 6.01 28.80 10.67
C ALA A 358 4.68 28.82 9.91
N LEU A 359 3.62 29.39 10.49
CA LEU A 359 2.33 29.58 9.81
C LEU A 359 2.46 30.52 8.60
N ALA A 360 3.32 31.54 8.66
CA ALA A 360 3.60 32.42 7.52
C ALA A 360 4.32 31.66 6.38
N ILE A 361 5.29 30.80 6.72
CA ILE A 361 5.98 29.92 5.76
C ILE A 361 4.96 29.00 5.06
N TYR A 362 4.13 28.29 5.82
CA TYR A 362 3.14 27.39 5.25
C TYR A 362 2.11 28.10 4.37
N ARG A 363 1.56 29.24 4.83
CA ARG A 363 0.63 30.05 4.02
C ARG A 363 1.27 30.54 2.72
N ALA A 364 2.55 30.90 2.74
CA ALA A 364 3.26 31.31 1.54
C ALA A 364 3.44 30.14 0.56
N ALA A 365 3.87 28.99 1.06
CA ALA A 365 4.09 27.80 0.24
C ALA A 365 2.79 27.25 -0.37
N LEU A 366 1.68 27.26 0.38
CA LEU A 366 0.37 26.79 -0.08
C LEU A 366 -0.22 27.65 -1.21
N ARG A 367 0.20 28.92 -1.39
CA ARG A 367 -0.19 29.72 -2.56
C ARG A 367 0.39 29.17 -3.86
N GLY A 368 1.61 28.63 -3.83
CA GLY A 368 2.27 28.02 -4.99
C GLY A 368 1.95 26.54 -5.18
N HIS A 369 1.66 25.85 -4.07
CA HIS A 369 1.45 24.40 -4.06
C HIS A 369 0.17 24.02 -3.27
N PRO A 370 -1.03 24.45 -3.74
CA PRO A 370 -2.27 24.33 -2.98
C PRO A 370 -2.72 22.88 -2.73
N SER A 371 -2.25 21.91 -3.50
CA SER A 371 -2.59 20.48 -3.36
C SER A 371 -1.48 19.64 -2.72
N TYR A 372 -0.36 20.23 -2.29
CA TYR A 372 0.75 19.46 -1.73
C TYR A 372 0.42 18.97 -0.31
N ARG A 373 0.05 17.69 -0.19
CA ARG A 373 -0.54 17.07 1.02
C ARG A 373 0.24 17.37 2.30
N SER A 374 1.56 17.22 2.28
CA SER A 374 2.38 17.47 3.48
C SER A 374 2.37 18.92 3.95
N LEU A 375 2.21 19.91 3.05
CA LEU A 375 2.01 21.31 3.43
C LEU A 375 0.63 21.51 4.06
N VAL A 376 -0.40 20.90 3.48
CA VAL A 376 -1.78 20.95 4.01
C VAL A 376 -1.84 20.41 5.43
N TYR A 377 -1.24 19.23 5.64
CA TYR A 377 -1.24 18.59 6.96
C TYR A 377 -0.44 19.40 7.95
N ALA A 378 0.82 19.77 7.62
CA ALA A 378 1.66 20.52 8.55
C ALA A 378 1.05 21.88 8.94
N TYR A 379 0.40 22.57 7.99
CA TYR A 379 -0.30 23.81 8.25
C TYR A 379 -1.47 23.63 9.22
N ASN A 380 -2.35 22.67 8.94
CA ASN A 380 -3.54 22.44 9.77
C ASN A 380 -3.20 21.87 11.14
N GLU A 381 -2.20 20.99 11.22
CA GLU A 381 -1.71 20.48 12.51
C GLU A 381 -1.17 21.62 13.37
N LEU A 382 -0.39 22.55 12.79
CA LEU A 382 0.11 23.71 13.53
C LEU A 382 -1.02 24.66 13.94
N LEU A 383 -1.99 24.93 13.06
CA LEU A 383 -3.18 25.73 13.43
C LEU A 383 -3.94 25.11 14.60
N GLN A 384 -4.15 23.79 14.59
CA GLN A 384 -4.87 23.09 15.65
C GLN A 384 -4.08 23.07 16.96
N GLN A 385 -2.76 22.83 16.90
CA GLN A 385 -1.87 22.86 18.07
C GLN A 385 -1.82 24.24 18.74
N THR A 386 -1.99 25.31 17.97
CA THR A 386 -1.97 26.71 18.44
C THR A 386 -3.36 27.27 18.73
N GLY A 387 -4.40 26.42 18.74
CA GLY A 387 -5.78 26.81 19.06
C GLY A 387 -6.48 27.66 17.99
N ARG A 388 -5.93 27.74 16.77
CA ARG A 388 -6.51 28.46 15.61
C ARG A 388 -7.57 27.60 14.89
N THR A 389 -8.51 27.03 15.64
CA THR A 389 -9.52 26.10 15.13
C THR A 389 -10.36 26.66 13.98
N ARG A 390 -10.73 27.95 14.06
CA ARG A 390 -11.51 28.62 13.02
C ARG A 390 -10.79 28.66 11.68
N ASP A 391 -9.50 28.98 11.69
CA ASP A 391 -8.69 29.08 10.48
C ASP A 391 -8.45 27.69 9.87
N SER A 392 -8.24 26.68 10.72
CA SER A 392 -8.10 25.28 10.27
C SER A 392 -9.39 24.78 9.61
N LEU A 393 -10.55 25.04 10.22
CA LEU A 393 -11.84 24.67 9.61
C LEU A 393 -12.06 25.35 8.26
N ALA A 394 -11.76 26.65 8.16
CA ALA A 394 -11.94 27.38 6.92
C ALA A 394 -11.09 26.79 5.78
N ASP A 395 -9.80 26.52 6.04
CA ASP A 395 -8.89 25.91 5.07
C ASP A 395 -9.30 24.47 4.70
N LEU A 396 -9.67 23.64 5.67
CA LEU A 396 -10.10 22.26 5.41
C LEU A 396 -11.43 22.20 4.63
N ASP A 397 -12.41 23.04 4.97
CA ASP A 397 -13.70 23.12 4.26
C ASP A 397 -13.51 23.62 2.81
N GLU A 398 -12.58 24.55 2.56
CA GLU A 398 -12.21 24.97 1.21
C GLU A 398 -11.60 23.81 0.41
N ARG A 399 -10.67 23.06 0.99
CA ARG A 399 -9.99 21.94 0.32
C ARG A 399 -10.91 20.78 -0.03
N VAL A 400 -11.78 20.40 0.90
CA VAL A 400 -12.79 19.36 0.65
C VAL A 400 -13.73 19.81 -0.47
N ARG A 401 -14.14 21.09 -0.49
CA ARG A 401 -14.96 21.64 -1.60
C ARG A 401 -14.21 21.71 -2.93
N ALA A 402 -12.89 21.93 -2.89
CA ALA A 402 -12.04 21.90 -4.08
C ALA A 402 -11.77 20.47 -4.60
N GLY A 403 -12.37 19.45 -3.98
CA GLY A 403 -12.26 18.05 -4.42
C GLY A 403 -11.00 17.33 -3.93
N GLN A 404 -10.29 17.87 -2.93
CA GLN A 404 -9.22 17.12 -2.28
C GLN A 404 -9.83 15.97 -1.47
N ASP A 405 -9.40 14.74 -1.76
CA ASP A 405 -10.04 13.53 -1.27
C ASP A 405 -9.01 12.58 -0.65
N ASP A 406 -8.83 12.68 0.66
CA ASP A 406 -7.87 11.87 1.40
C ASP A 406 -8.31 11.65 2.86
N PRO A 407 -8.07 10.47 3.46
CA PRO A 407 -8.46 10.17 4.83
C PRO A 407 -7.88 11.13 5.88
N LYS A 408 -6.61 11.53 5.81
CA LYS A 408 -5.97 12.39 6.82
C LYS A 408 -6.56 13.80 6.82
N LEU A 409 -6.95 14.31 5.66
CA LEU A 409 -7.67 15.59 5.53
C LEU A 409 -8.98 15.58 6.33
N TYR A 410 -9.77 14.50 6.20
CA TYR A 410 -11.01 14.32 6.96
C TYR A 410 -10.77 14.12 8.46
N GLU A 411 -9.66 13.49 8.86
CA GLU A 411 -9.28 13.39 10.28
C GLU A 411 -8.93 14.75 10.88
N LEU A 412 -8.17 15.57 10.14
CA LEU A 412 -7.90 16.95 10.53
C LEU A 412 -9.20 17.75 10.65
N GLN A 413 -10.14 17.56 9.71
CA GLN A 413 -11.44 18.24 9.73
C GLN A 413 -12.29 17.79 10.93
N ALA A 414 -12.33 16.49 11.22
CA ALA A 414 -13.04 15.94 12.37
C ALA A 414 -12.52 16.54 13.69
N ARG A 415 -11.20 16.58 13.90
CA ARG A 415 -10.57 17.20 15.07
C ARG A 415 -10.90 18.69 15.18
N ALA A 416 -10.85 19.42 14.07
CA ALA A 416 -11.18 20.84 14.07
C ALA A 416 -12.68 21.09 14.36
N MET A 417 -13.57 20.23 13.86
CA MET A 417 -15.01 20.30 14.12
C MET A 417 -15.34 19.97 15.57
N GLU A 418 -14.65 18.99 16.16
CA GLU A 418 -14.74 18.67 17.59
C GLU A 418 -14.35 19.87 18.45
N ALA A 419 -13.19 20.48 18.18
CA ALA A 419 -12.70 21.65 18.89
C ALA A 419 -13.63 22.88 18.74
N ALA A 420 -14.39 22.95 17.66
CA ALA A 420 -15.41 23.99 17.43
C ALA A 420 -16.80 23.63 17.98
N GLY A 421 -16.98 22.45 18.59
CA GLY A 421 -18.28 21.97 19.08
C GLY A 421 -19.27 21.56 17.97
N ARG A 422 -18.85 21.45 16.71
CA ARG A 422 -19.66 21.03 15.56
C ARG A 422 -19.80 19.51 15.51
N ARG A 423 -20.52 18.93 16.47
CA ARG A 423 -20.59 17.46 16.66
C ARG A 423 -21.11 16.66 15.47
N ILE A 424 -22.16 17.11 14.77
CA ILE A 424 -22.67 16.41 13.58
C ILE A 424 -21.60 16.39 12.48
N GLY A 425 -20.99 17.55 12.23
CA GLY A 425 -19.90 17.68 11.27
C GLY A 425 -18.70 16.81 11.63
N GLN A 426 -18.29 16.80 12.91
CA GLN A 426 -17.20 15.96 13.42
C GLN A 426 -17.42 14.50 13.06
N HIS A 427 -18.57 13.93 13.42
CA HIS A 427 -18.87 12.52 13.15
C HIS A 427 -18.99 12.24 11.65
N ARG A 428 -19.51 13.18 10.84
CA ARG A 428 -19.51 13.06 9.38
C ARG A 428 -18.09 13.01 8.82
N ALA A 429 -17.23 13.94 9.20
CA ALA A 429 -15.84 13.96 8.76
C ALA A 429 -15.09 12.69 9.19
N GLN A 430 -15.30 12.23 10.43
CA GLN A 430 -14.73 10.98 10.93
C GLN A 430 -15.20 9.76 10.12
N ALA A 431 -16.48 9.75 9.71
CA ALA A 431 -17.02 8.70 8.85
C ALA A 431 -16.34 8.69 7.47
N GLU A 432 -16.12 9.86 6.87
CA GLU A 432 -15.43 9.99 5.59
C GLU A 432 -13.97 9.50 5.67
N ALA A 433 -13.28 9.79 6.77
CA ALA A 433 -11.94 9.25 7.03
C ALA A 433 -11.94 7.72 7.11
N TYR A 434 -12.88 7.12 7.86
CA TYR A 434 -13.00 5.67 7.99
C TYR A 434 -13.38 4.99 6.67
N PHE A 435 -14.28 5.59 5.89
CA PHE A 435 -14.68 5.08 4.59
C PHE A 435 -13.48 4.95 3.65
N ARG A 436 -12.66 5.99 3.53
CA ARG A 436 -11.44 5.98 2.69
C ARG A 436 -10.34 5.05 3.17
N ARG A 437 -10.35 4.72 4.46
CA ARG A 437 -9.47 3.69 5.04
C ARG A 437 -10.02 2.27 4.87
N GLY A 438 -11.15 2.08 4.16
CA GLY A 438 -11.78 0.76 4.00
C GLY A 438 -12.41 0.25 5.30
N ASN A 439 -12.78 1.13 6.23
CA ASN A 439 -13.49 0.79 7.45
C ASN A 439 -14.95 1.23 7.38
N LEU A 440 -15.71 0.56 6.51
CA LEU A 440 -17.10 0.93 6.22
C LEU A 440 -18.02 0.79 7.45
N ALA A 441 -17.80 -0.24 8.28
CA ALA A 441 -18.54 -0.42 9.52
C ALA A 441 -18.37 0.78 10.47
N ALA A 442 -17.13 1.18 10.75
CA ALA A 442 -16.88 2.35 11.60
C ALA A 442 -17.39 3.66 10.97
N ALA A 443 -17.37 3.77 9.64
CA ALA A 443 -17.95 4.92 8.95
C ALA A 443 -19.47 5.02 9.18
N VAL A 444 -20.19 3.90 9.04
CA VAL A 444 -21.62 3.81 9.35
C VAL A 444 -21.90 4.13 10.81
N ASP A 445 -21.13 3.58 11.75
CA ASP A 445 -21.29 3.83 13.18
C ASP A 445 -21.16 5.32 13.52
N GLN A 446 -20.17 6.02 12.93
CA GLN A 446 -20.00 7.45 13.13
C GLN A 446 -21.20 8.25 12.59
N LEU A 447 -21.70 7.93 11.40
CA LEU A 447 -22.90 8.59 10.86
C LEU A 447 -24.15 8.29 11.69
N GLU A 448 -24.29 7.10 12.26
CA GLU A 448 -25.38 6.80 13.19
C GLU A 448 -25.32 7.66 14.46
N ILE A 449 -24.12 7.91 14.98
CA ILE A 449 -23.94 8.84 16.10
C ILE A 449 -24.32 10.26 15.68
N ALA A 450 -23.93 10.68 14.47
CA ALA A 450 -24.26 12.00 13.93
C ALA A 450 -25.78 12.24 13.84
N VAL A 451 -26.53 11.29 13.26
CA VAL A 451 -27.98 11.46 13.03
C VAL A 451 -28.83 11.35 14.30
N LYS A 452 -28.31 10.69 15.36
CA LYS A 452 -28.99 10.61 16.67
C LYS A 452 -28.97 11.94 17.43
N GLN A 453 -28.23 12.95 16.96
CA GLN A 453 -28.19 14.26 17.60
C GLN A 453 -29.36 15.14 17.12
N VAL A 454 -30.40 15.27 17.95
CA VAL A 454 -31.68 15.92 17.60
C VAL A 454 -31.88 17.34 18.20
N ARG A 455 -31.16 17.71 19.27
CA ARG A 455 -31.41 18.99 19.97
C ARG A 455 -30.50 20.11 19.47
N GLY A 456 -31.10 21.15 18.87
CA GLY A 456 -30.39 22.36 18.41
C GLY A 456 -29.58 22.15 17.13
N SER A 457 -29.85 21.06 16.40
CA SER A 457 -29.08 20.59 15.26
C SER A 457 -29.24 21.48 14.02
N ASP A 458 -28.14 21.70 13.29
CA ASP A 458 -28.19 22.26 11.94
C ASP A 458 -28.86 21.25 11.00
N PHE A 459 -30.07 21.57 10.54
CA PHE A 459 -30.88 20.72 9.67
C PHE A 459 -30.15 20.33 8.39
N TYR A 460 -29.30 21.22 7.85
CA TYR A 460 -28.56 20.97 6.62
C TYR A 460 -27.49 19.88 6.83
N GLU A 461 -26.69 20.01 7.90
CA GLU A 461 -25.66 19.01 8.25
C GLU A 461 -26.28 17.65 8.57
N LEU A 462 -27.43 17.63 9.25
CA LEU A 462 -28.16 16.41 9.55
C LEU A 462 -28.65 15.71 8.27
N SER A 463 -29.23 16.46 7.33
CA SER A 463 -29.72 15.90 6.06
C SER A 463 -28.59 15.27 5.23
N ILE A 464 -27.41 15.90 5.21
CA ILE A 464 -26.23 15.35 4.54
C ILE A 464 -25.79 14.04 5.22
N ALA A 465 -25.70 14.03 6.55
CA ALA A 465 -25.32 12.84 7.31
C ALA A 465 -26.29 11.67 7.08
N GLU A 466 -27.60 11.92 7.06
CA GLU A 466 -28.62 10.91 6.76
C GLU A 466 -28.51 10.36 5.34
N SER A 467 -28.27 11.23 4.36
CA SER A 467 -28.08 10.81 2.97
C SER A 467 -26.88 9.90 2.81
N ARG A 468 -25.74 10.30 3.40
CA ARG A 468 -24.52 9.51 3.37
C ARG A 468 -24.66 8.21 4.14
N LEU A 469 -25.39 8.20 5.26
CA LEU A 469 -25.66 6.99 6.04
C LEU A 469 -26.43 5.95 5.21
N ARG A 470 -27.44 6.37 4.44
CA ARG A 470 -28.17 5.46 3.55
C ARG A 470 -27.25 4.84 2.50
N GLU A 471 -26.39 5.64 1.90
CA GLU A 471 -25.41 5.16 0.91
C GLU A 471 -24.45 4.14 1.52
N LEU A 472 -23.81 4.47 2.65
CA LEU A 472 -22.83 3.58 3.28
C LEU A 472 -23.47 2.29 3.84
N ARG A 473 -24.74 2.32 4.24
CA ARG A 473 -25.48 1.11 4.63
C ARG A 473 -25.67 0.14 3.48
N VAL A 474 -26.01 0.61 2.29
CA VAL A 474 -26.12 -0.24 1.09
C VAL A 474 -24.78 -0.91 0.79
N LEU A 475 -23.69 -0.14 0.85
CA LEU A 475 -22.34 -0.69 0.67
C LEU A 475 -22.01 -1.74 1.74
N LEU A 476 -22.38 -1.50 3.01
CA LEU A 476 -22.09 -2.40 4.12
C LEU A 476 -22.90 -3.69 4.04
N GLU A 477 -24.15 -3.60 3.58
CA GLU A 477 -24.98 -4.78 3.29
C GLU A 477 -24.36 -5.65 2.19
N ASN A 478 -23.85 -5.02 1.13
CA ASN A 478 -23.13 -5.73 0.06
C ASN A 478 -21.84 -6.40 0.57
N GLU A 479 -21.05 -5.71 1.40
CA GLU A 479 -19.85 -6.27 2.03
C GLU A 479 -20.22 -7.48 2.92
N ARG A 480 -21.23 -7.34 3.78
CA ARG A 480 -21.73 -8.42 4.65
C ARG A 480 -22.29 -9.60 3.87
N ALA A 481 -22.92 -9.37 2.72
CA ALA A 481 -23.41 -10.44 1.84
C ALA A 481 -22.24 -11.25 1.24
N ALA A 482 -21.20 -10.55 0.75
CA ALA A 482 -19.99 -11.18 0.24
C ALA A 482 -19.26 -12.02 1.32
N GLU A 483 -19.27 -11.54 2.57
CA GLU A 483 -18.72 -12.29 3.71
C GLU A 483 -19.54 -13.51 4.09
N LYS A 484 -20.88 -13.41 4.07
CA LYS A 484 -21.75 -14.57 4.34
C LYS A 484 -21.55 -15.67 3.30
N ALA A 485 -21.34 -15.30 2.04
CA ALA A 485 -21.00 -16.27 0.99
C ALA A 485 -19.70 -17.02 1.32
N LEU A 486 -18.72 -16.33 1.92
CA LEU A 486 -17.43 -16.90 2.35
C LEU A 486 -17.54 -17.90 3.52
N LYS A 487 -18.65 -17.87 4.28
CA LYS A 487 -18.92 -18.81 5.38
C LYS A 487 -19.61 -20.10 4.91
N ILE A 488 -20.21 -20.09 3.73
CA ILE A 488 -21.05 -21.18 3.20
C ILE A 488 -20.27 -22.01 2.16
N SER A 489 -19.24 -21.43 1.54
CA SER A 489 -18.24 -22.10 0.69
C SER A 489 -17.13 -22.75 1.51
#